data_AF-A0A7X6DGV2-F1
#
_entry.id   AF-A0A7X6DGV2-F1
#
_cell.length_a   1.000
_cell.length_b   1.000
_cell.length_c   1.000
_cell.angle_alpha   90.00
_cell.angle_beta   90.00
_cell.angle_gamma   90.00
#
_symmetry.space_group_name_H-M   'P 1'
#
loop_
_entity.id
_entity.type
_entity.pdbx_description
1 polymer ?
#
loop_
_entity_poly.entity_id
_entity_poly.type
_entity_poly.pdbx_seq_one_letter_code
_entity_poly.pdbx_strand_id
1 'polypeptide(L)'
;MLAVSTWIAAPDAAAQDPAGKAVYESACVACHGTGVLGAPKLGDAAAWKARAGGSLSALVASAKAGKGAMPAKGGNAALTDAQLAAAIAYMMGDAAAKAPAAAPAAAKAAGPAAAPATPAQAATAPAPAATPRPVAVAPSNVNSFNRLLRAPSQRNRPPAEDGIHDATNDGTLALQPPLASFQELPRSNAGNRVDWVKSMRENKIAPRADRLDDKVQPMVMDLNIVREVKGSMPDVVYPHKQHTEWLDCSNCHPAIFKPQKGANQISMASILLGEACGVCHGKVAFPVSECRLCHSKAKPVAATAGAAPAEAAK
;
A
#
# COMPACT_ATOMS: atom_id res chain seq x y z
N MET A 1 26.08 -31.90 -46.81
CA MET A 1 25.70 -30.46 -46.73
C MET A 1 24.26 -30.39 -46.25
N LEU A 2 24.03 -29.86 -45.04
CA LEU A 2 22.80 -29.23 -44.56
C LEU A 2 23.08 -28.80 -43.11
N ALA A 3 23.59 -27.59 -42.95
CA ALA A 3 23.80 -26.96 -41.65
C ALA A 3 22.45 -26.46 -41.14
N VAL A 4 21.96 -27.03 -40.04
CA VAL A 4 20.78 -26.55 -39.33
C VAL A 4 21.23 -25.39 -38.45
N SER A 5 21.10 -24.17 -38.96
CA SER A 5 21.30 -22.95 -38.18
C SER A 5 20.08 -22.69 -37.31
N THR A 6 20.09 -23.20 -36.08
CA THR A 6 19.16 -22.75 -35.03
C THR A 6 19.57 -21.36 -34.54
N TRP A 7 18.84 -20.34 -34.95
CA TRP A 7 18.87 -19.02 -34.31
C TRP A 7 18.19 -19.13 -32.94
N ILE A 8 18.97 -18.99 -31.87
CA ILE A 8 18.44 -18.68 -30.54
C ILE A 8 18.04 -17.20 -30.60
N ALA A 9 16.74 -16.92 -30.61
CA ALA A 9 16.26 -15.56 -30.35
C ALA A 9 16.63 -15.19 -28.91
N ALA A 10 17.51 -14.20 -28.75
CA ALA A 10 17.80 -13.61 -27.45
C ALA A 10 16.51 -12.96 -26.92
N PRO A 11 16.18 -13.10 -25.62
CA PRO A 11 15.10 -12.32 -25.03
C PRO A 11 15.41 -10.83 -25.19
N ASP A 12 14.42 -10.07 -25.64
CA ASP A 12 14.49 -8.64 -25.90
C ASP A 12 15.02 -7.92 -24.64
N ALA A 13 16.19 -7.29 -24.74
CA ALA A 13 16.93 -6.73 -23.59
C ALA A 13 16.16 -5.60 -22.88
N ALA A 14 15.10 -5.07 -23.49
CA ALA A 14 14.18 -4.12 -22.87
C ALA A 14 13.32 -4.74 -21.75
N ALA A 15 13.15 -6.07 -21.72
CA ALA A 15 12.25 -6.77 -20.80
C ALA A 15 12.82 -6.97 -19.38
N GLN A 16 14.08 -6.59 -19.12
CA GLN A 16 14.74 -6.78 -17.82
C GLN A 16 15.34 -5.51 -17.20
N ASP A 17 14.97 -4.32 -17.69
CA ASP A 17 15.51 -3.08 -17.14
C ASP A 17 14.82 -2.71 -15.80
N PRO A 18 15.53 -2.70 -14.65
CA PRO A 18 14.99 -2.20 -13.38
C PRO A 18 14.49 -0.74 -13.46
N ALA A 19 14.87 0.02 -14.50
CA ALA A 19 14.33 1.35 -14.77
C ALA A 19 12.84 1.34 -15.12
N GLY A 20 12.30 0.25 -15.69
CA GLY A 20 10.88 0.16 -16.07
C GLY A 20 9.94 0.25 -14.86
N LYS A 21 10.29 -0.44 -13.76
CA LYS A 21 9.57 -0.36 -12.49
C LYS A 21 9.64 1.05 -11.88
N ALA A 22 10.82 1.68 -11.89
CA ALA A 22 11.00 3.02 -11.35
C ALA A 22 10.19 4.09 -12.13
N VAL A 23 10.13 3.98 -13.45
CA VAL A 23 9.29 4.86 -14.29
C VAL A 23 7.80 4.60 -14.03
N TYR A 24 7.41 3.32 -13.92
CA TYR A 24 6.04 2.96 -13.57
C TYR A 24 5.59 3.58 -12.24
N GLU A 25 6.40 3.42 -11.19
CA GLU A 25 6.09 3.91 -9.83
C GLU A 25 6.05 5.44 -9.74
N SER A 26 6.86 6.13 -10.56
CA SER A 26 6.94 7.59 -10.54
C SER A 26 5.88 8.29 -11.38
N ALA A 27 5.42 7.69 -12.50
CA ALA A 27 4.56 8.38 -13.46
C ALA A 27 3.29 7.59 -13.85
N CYS A 28 3.33 6.26 -13.89
CA CYS A 28 2.26 5.47 -14.52
C CYS A 28 1.26 4.89 -13.51
N VAL A 29 1.72 4.55 -12.30
CA VAL A 29 0.94 3.84 -11.27
C VAL A 29 -0.31 4.60 -10.81
N ALA A 30 -0.29 5.93 -10.85
CA ALA A 30 -1.42 6.76 -10.44
C ALA A 30 -2.72 6.41 -11.19
N CYS A 31 -2.61 6.01 -12.46
CA CYS A 31 -3.76 5.58 -13.26
C CYS A 31 -3.77 4.06 -13.51
N HIS A 32 -2.60 3.47 -13.79
CA HIS A 32 -2.48 2.06 -14.16
C HIS A 32 -2.40 1.09 -12.96
N GLY A 33 -2.30 1.60 -11.72
CA GLY A 33 -2.35 0.77 -10.51
C GLY A 33 -3.75 0.23 -10.22
N THR A 34 -4.77 1.10 -10.32
CA THR A 34 -6.17 0.76 -10.00
C THR A 34 -7.09 0.77 -11.23
N GLY A 35 -6.60 1.18 -12.40
CA GLY A 35 -7.36 1.23 -13.65
C GLY A 35 -8.26 2.46 -13.76
N VAL A 36 -7.76 3.62 -13.33
CA VAL A 36 -8.47 4.89 -13.38
C VAL A 36 -8.95 5.17 -14.81
N LEU A 37 -10.23 5.55 -14.96
CA LEU A 37 -10.87 5.85 -16.25
C LEU A 37 -10.71 4.72 -17.29
N GLY A 38 -10.64 3.47 -16.85
CA GLY A 38 -10.50 2.31 -17.73
C GLY A 38 -9.07 2.06 -18.19
N ALA A 39 -8.05 2.63 -17.54
CA ALA A 39 -6.66 2.30 -17.81
C ALA A 39 -6.38 0.78 -17.60
N PRO A 40 -5.56 0.14 -18.46
CA PRO A 40 -5.15 -1.25 -18.25
C PRO A 40 -4.33 -1.36 -16.96
N LYS A 41 -4.70 -2.30 -16.10
CA LYS A 41 -4.04 -2.53 -14.82
C LYS A 41 -2.71 -3.23 -14.98
N LEU A 42 -1.77 -2.97 -14.08
CA LEU A 42 -0.51 -3.71 -13.98
C LEU A 42 -0.77 -5.23 -13.97
N GLY A 43 -0.13 -5.98 -14.88
CA GLY A 43 -0.20 -7.44 -14.93
C GLY A 43 -1.51 -8.02 -15.46
N ASP A 44 -2.49 -7.20 -15.89
CA ASP A 44 -3.73 -7.68 -16.49
C ASP A 44 -3.51 -8.10 -17.95
N ALA A 45 -2.95 -9.30 -18.14
CA ALA A 45 -2.57 -9.82 -19.45
C ALA A 45 -3.73 -9.80 -20.47
N ALA A 46 -4.97 -10.00 -20.02
CA ALA A 46 -6.15 -9.94 -20.89
C ALA A 46 -6.41 -8.50 -21.35
N ALA A 47 -6.38 -7.53 -20.46
CA ALA A 47 -6.56 -6.11 -20.80
C ALA A 47 -5.41 -5.55 -21.65
N TRP A 48 -4.18 -6.04 -21.48
CA TRP A 48 -3.02 -5.68 -22.30
C TRP A 48 -3.07 -6.33 -23.67
N LYS A 49 -3.44 -7.61 -23.78
CA LYS A 49 -3.61 -8.30 -25.07
C LYS A 49 -4.74 -7.71 -25.91
N ALA A 50 -5.83 -7.30 -25.28
CA ALA A 50 -6.93 -6.60 -25.95
C ALA A 50 -6.50 -5.23 -26.53
N ARG A 51 -5.40 -4.66 -26.03
CA ARG A 51 -4.86 -3.38 -26.52
C ARG A 51 -3.73 -3.62 -27.50
N ALA A 52 -3.93 -3.19 -28.74
CA ALA A 52 -2.94 -3.28 -29.80
C ALA A 52 -2.38 -4.72 -29.99
N GLY A 53 -3.18 -5.74 -29.70
CA GLY A 53 -2.79 -7.15 -29.79
C GLY A 53 -1.70 -7.57 -28.81
N GLY A 54 -1.40 -6.76 -27.78
CA GLY A 54 -0.25 -6.96 -26.89
C GLY A 54 1.10 -6.56 -27.49
N SER A 55 1.13 -5.82 -28.61
CA SER A 55 2.38 -5.37 -29.22
C SER A 55 3.00 -4.20 -28.43
N LEU A 56 4.20 -4.41 -27.87
CA LEU A 56 4.93 -3.39 -27.12
C LEU A 56 5.20 -2.13 -27.96
N SER A 57 5.62 -2.27 -29.22
CA SER A 57 5.93 -1.13 -30.08
C SER A 57 4.69 -0.28 -30.39
N ALA A 58 3.54 -0.91 -30.63
CA ALA A 58 2.28 -0.21 -30.85
C ALA A 58 1.77 0.48 -29.58
N LEU A 59 1.96 -0.13 -28.41
CA LEU A 59 1.63 0.46 -27.12
C LEU A 59 2.54 1.66 -26.80
N VAL A 60 3.84 1.57 -27.10
CA VAL A 60 4.79 2.69 -26.98
C VAL A 60 4.36 3.85 -27.88
N ALA A 61 4.01 3.59 -29.15
CA ALA A 61 3.55 4.63 -30.06
C ALA A 61 2.29 5.35 -29.53
N SER A 62 1.31 4.58 -29.04
CA SER A 62 0.10 5.14 -28.43
C SER A 62 0.39 5.94 -27.16
N ALA A 63 1.31 5.46 -26.31
CA ALA A 63 1.68 6.14 -25.07
C ALA A 63 2.47 7.43 -25.34
N LYS A 64 3.32 7.45 -26.37
CA LYS A 64 4.04 8.66 -26.82
C LYS A 64 3.08 9.74 -27.28
N ALA A 65 2.07 9.39 -28.09
CA ALA A 65 1.09 10.33 -28.59
C ALA A 65 0.04 10.76 -27.53
N GLY A 66 -0.22 9.89 -26.54
CA GLY A 66 -1.38 10.01 -25.68
C GLY A 66 -2.64 9.47 -26.35
N LYS A 67 -3.61 9.00 -25.56
CA LYS A 67 -4.86 8.44 -26.08
C LYS A 67 -5.99 8.56 -25.05
N GLY A 68 -7.07 9.23 -25.44
CA GLY A 68 -8.21 9.48 -24.54
C GLY A 68 -7.78 10.24 -23.29
N ALA A 69 -8.05 9.68 -22.11
CA ALA A 69 -7.64 10.25 -20.83
C ALA A 69 -6.14 10.05 -20.49
N MET A 70 -5.38 9.27 -21.29
CA MET A 70 -3.96 9.06 -21.07
C MET A 70 -3.14 10.18 -21.74
N PRO A 71 -2.43 11.05 -20.98
CA PRO A 71 -1.60 12.11 -21.56
C PRO A 71 -0.38 11.54 -22.29
N ALA A 72 0.18 12.32 -23.23
CA ALA A 72 1.40 11.99 -23.94
C ALA A 72 2.55 11.68 -22.96
N LYS A 73 3.28 10.58 -23.22
CA LYS A 73 4.32 10.02 -22.35
C LYS A 73 3.89 9.85 -20.87
N GLY A 74 2.60 9.60 -20.62
CA GLY A 74 2.08 9.49 -19.25
C GLY A 74 2.18 10.79 -18.44
N GLY A 75 2.25 11.95 -19.11
CA GLY A 75 2.35 13.26 -18.46
C GLY A 75 3.77 13.65 -18.06
N ASN A 76 4.77 12.82 -18.37
CA ASN A 76 6.18 13.11 -18.11
C ASN A 76 6.94 13.29 -19.44
N ALA A 77 7.08 14.54 -19.87
CA ALA A 77 7.77 14.89 -21.12
C ALA A 77 9.27 14.51 -21.13
N ALA A 78 9.89 14.35 -19.95
CA ALA A 78 11.30 14.02 -19.80
C ALA A 78 11.61 12.52 -20.05
N LEU A 79 10.60 11.66 -20.16
CA LEU A 79 10.83 10.24 -20.45
C LEU A 79 11.40 10.04 -21.86
N THR A 80 12.48 9.28 -21.93
CA THR A 80 12.99 8.75 -23.19
C THR A 80 12.07 7.63 -23.69
N ASP A 81 12.11 7.36 -25.00
CA ASP A 81 11.31 6.28 -25.59
C ASP A 81 11.68 4.91 -25.01
N ALA A 82 12.96 4.70 -24.68
CA ALA A 82 13.45 3.49 -24.03
C ALA A 82 12.88 3.31 -22.62
N GLN A 83 12.87 4.38 -21.80
CA GLN A 83 12.27 4.35 -20.46
C GLN A 83 10.76 4.10 -20.51
N LEU A 84 10.08 4.69 -21.50
CA LEU A 84 8.65 4.48 -21.71
C LEU A 84 8.37 3.02 -22.14
N ALA A 85 9.19 2.45 -23.03
CA ALA A 85 9.08 1.06 -23.44
C ALA A 85 9.31 0.09 -22.28
N ALA A 86 10.35 0.32 -21.47
CA ALA A 86 10.63 -0.48 -20.28
C ALA A 86 9.48 -0.44 -19.26
N ALA A 87 8.85 0.72 -19.06
CA ALA A 87 7.70 0.86 -18.19
C ALA A 87 6.46 0.09 -18.71
N ILE A 88 6.22 0.13 -20.03
CA ILE A 88 5.09 -0.61 -20.64
C ILE A 88 5.33 -2.12 -20.58
N ALA A 89 6.55 -2.59 -20.86
CA ALA A 89 6.92 -3.99 -20.73
C ALA A 89 6.73 -4.50 -19.28
N TYR A 90 7.16 -3.70 -18.29
CA TYR A 90 6.89 -3.98 -16.88
C TYR A 90 5.39 -4.10 -16.59
N MET A 91 4.57 -3.22 -17.16
CA MET A 91 3.12 -3.24 -16.94
C MET A 91 2.39 -4.40 -17.60
N MET A 92 2.87 -4.88 -18.75
CA MET A 92 2.30 -6.02 -19.47
C MET A 92 2.53 -7.36 -18.76
N GLY A 93 3.48 -7.41 -17.83
CA GLY A 93 3.74 -8.59 -17.01
C GLY A 93 4.80 -9.54 -17.56
N ASP A 94 5.48 -9.20 -18.67
CA ASP A 94 6.58 -10.01 -19.23
C ASP A 94 7.81 -10.10 -18.29
N ALA A 95 7.84 -9.27 -17.24
CA ALA A 95 8.81 -9.31 -16.15
C ALA A 95 8.18 -9.59 -14.75
N ALA A 96 6.86 -9.79 -14.66
CA ALA A 96 6.15 -9.88 -13.37
C ALA A 96 5.67 -11.30 -13.03
N ALA A 97 5.88 -12.28 -13.92
CA ALA A 97 5.63 -13.68 -13.60
C ALA A 97 6.81 -14.28 -12.82
N LYS A 98 6.67 -14.24 -11.48
CA LYS A 98 7.47 -14.94 -10.45
C LYS A 98 8.69 -14.17 -9.90
N ALA A 99 8.44 -13.29 -8.93
CA ALA A 99 9.41 -13.00 -7.88
C ALA A 99 8.91 -13.62 -6.56
N PRO A 100 9.67 -14.53 -5.91
CA PRO A 100 9.39 -14.92 -4.54
C PRO A 100 9.69 -13.74 -3.61
N ALA A 101 8.98 -13.69 -2.49
CA ALA A 101 9.40 -12.93 -1.32
C ALA A 101 10.83 -13.34 -0.94
N ALA A 102 11.79 -12.40 -0.93
CA ALA A 102 13.04 -12.57 -0.18
C ALA A 102 13.76 -11.23 0.06
N ALA A 103 14.29 -11.14 1.28
CA ALA A 103 15.12 -10.10 1.89
C ALA A 103 16.41 -9.78 1.12
N PRO A 104 17.10 -8.66 1.41
CA PRO A 104 18.43 -8.42 0.86
C PRO A 104 19.47 -9.36 1.49
N ALA A 105 20.23 -10.04 0.61
CA ALA A 105 21.41 -10.82 0.96
C ALA A 105 22.56 -9.92 1.41
N ALA A 106 23.12 -10.22 2.58
CA ALA A 106 24.40 -9.71 3.05
C ALA A 106 25.53 -10.66 2.61
N ALA A 107 26.67 -10.09 2.23
CA ALA A 107 27.91 -10.80 1.95
C ALA A 107 28.54 -11.38 3.23
N LYS A 108 29.13 -12.57 3.10
CA LYS A 108 29.73 -13.44 4.15
C LYS A 108 30.88 -12.83 4.95
N ALA A 109 30.96 -13.20 6.24
CA ALA A 109 32.20 -13.64 6.90
C ALA A 109 31.92 -14.63 8.06
N ALA A 110 32.73 -15.69 8.08
CA ALA A 110 33.00 -16.80 9.03
C ALA A 110 32.22 -17.00 10.36
N GLY A 111 31.83 -18.26 10.61
CA GLY A 111 31.34 -18.79 11.91
C GLY A 111 32.46 -19.13 12.90
N PRO A 112 32.15 -19.77 14.05
CA PRO A 112 32.01 -21.22 14.02
C PRO A 112 30.97 -21.86 14.99
N ALA A 113 30.78 -23.16 14.72
CA ALA A 113 30.48 -24.29 15.63
C ALA A 113 29.05 -24.49 16.18
N ALA A 114 28.45 -25.55 15.65
CA ALA A 114 27.25 -26.23 16.13
C ALA A 114 27.58 -27.25 17.24
N ALA A 115 26.59 -27.52 18.09
CA ALA A 115 26.47 -28.73 18.90
C ALA A 115 24.99 -29.22 18.87
N PRO A 116 24.72 -30.53 19.06
CA PRO A 116 23.71 -31.26 18.30
C PRO A 116 22.33 -31.35 18.97
N ALA A 117 21.30 -31.51 18.13
CA ALA A 117 19.95 -31.87 18.52
C ALA A 117 19.81 -33.39 18.72
N THR A 118 19.14 -33.79 19.80
CA THR A 118 18.65 -35.15 20.08
C THR A 118 17.43 -35.51 19.23
N PRO A 119 17.25 -36.79 18.84
CA PRO A 119 16.20 -37.20 17.90
C PRO A 119 14.83 -37.41 18.56
N ALA A 120 13.80 -37.16 17.75
CA ALA A 120 12.39 -37.26 18.04
C ALA A 120 11.91 -38.70 18.35
N GLN A 121 10.89 -38.82 19.20
CA GLN A 121 10.05 -40.01 19.31
C GLN A 121 8.79 -39.84 18.47
N ALA A 122 8.48 -40.90 17.72
CA ALA A 122 7.33 -41.04 16.86
C ALA A 122 6.04 -41.18 17.68
N ALA A 123 5.03 -40.39 17.32
CA ALA A 123 3.65 -40.61 17.72
C ALA A 123 2.81 -40.94 16.47
N THR A 124 2.01 -41.99 16.63
CA THR A 124 1.14 -42.67 15.67
C THR A 124 0.13 -41.76 14.96
N ALA A 125 -0.04 -41.99 13.65
CA ALA A 125 -0.99 -41.30 12.78
C ALA A 125 -2.44 -41.83 12.93
N PRO A 126 -3.47 -40.95 12.91
CA PRO A 126 -4.83 -41.36 12.55
C PRO A 126 -5.15 -41.11 11.07
N ALA A 127 -6.17 -41.82 10.60
CA ALA A 127 -6.65 -41.99 9.22
C ALA A 127 -6.94 -40.70 8.42
N PRO A 128 -6.92 -40.74 7.06
CA PRO A 128 -6.99 -39.55 6.23
C PRO A 128 -8.36 -38.89 6.28
N ALA A 129 -8.40 -37.65 6.76
CA ALA A 129 -9.54 -36.76 6.62
C ALA A 129 -9.75 -36.37 5.15
N ALA A 130 -11.01 -36.33 4.73
CA ALA A 130 -11.44 -35.95 3.40
C ALA A 130 -10.87 -34.58 2.98
N THR A 131 -10.39 -34.50 1.75
CA THR A 131 -9.94 -33.26 1.11
C THR A 131 -11.05 -32.20 1.16
N PRO A 132 -10.81 -31.00 1.74
CA PRO A 132 -11.79 -29.92 1.65
C PRO A 132 -11.92 -29.48 0.20
N ARG A 133 -13.17 -29.42 -0.30
CA ARG A 133 -13.49 -28.80 -1.59
C ARG A 133 -13.00 -27.34 -1.56
N PRO A 134 -12.44 -26.83 -2.66
CA PRO A 134 -12.07 -25.42 -2.73
C PRO A 134 -13.33 -24.57 -2.55
N VAL A 135 -13.38 -23.82 -1.45
CA VAL A 135 -14.39 -22.80 -1.23
C VAL A 135 -14.15 -21.71 -2.27
N ALA A 136 -15.16 -21.43 -3.09
CA ALA A 136 -15.10 -20.36 -4.08
C ALA A 136 -14.91 -19.03 -3.35
N VAL A 137 -13.72 -18.43 -3.53
CA VAL A 137 -13.42 -17.09 -3.04
C VAL A 137 -14.29 -16.11 -3.83
N ALA A 138 -15.17 -15.40 -3.13
CA ALA A 138 -15.93 -14.27 -3.69
C ALA A 138 -14.97 -13.27 -4.38
N PRO A 139 -15.39 -12.60 -5.47
CA PRO A 139 -14.49 -11.82 -6.31
C PRO A 139 -13.69 -10.83 -5.46
N SER A 140 -12.37 -10.87 -5.62
CA SER A 140 -11.42 -10.02 -4.92
C SER A 140 -11.87 -8.56 -5.03
N ASN A 141 -12.30 -8.00 -3.90
CA ASN A 141 -12.50 -6.58 -3.71
C ASN A 141 -11.32 -5.82 -4.37
N VAL A 142 -11.62 -5.08 -5.45
CA VAL A 142 -10.66 -4.30 -6.26
C VAL A 142 -9.97 -3.16 -5.49
N ASN A 143 -10.32 -3.00 -4.22
CA ASN A 143 -9.78 -2.05 -3.26
C ASN A 143 -9.54 -2.73 -1.88
N SER A 144 -8.93 -3.92 -1.88
CA SER A 144 -8.52 -4.63 -0.66
C SER A 144 -7.63 -3.75 0.24
N PHE A 145 -6.88 -2.86 -0.41
CA PHE A 145 -6.06 -1.86 0.25
C PHE A 145 -6.87 -0.81 1.03
N ASN A 146 -7.90 -0.21 0.42
CA ASN A 146 -8.72 0.83 1.05
C ASN A 146 -10.12 0.30 1.35
N ARG A 147 -10.20 -0.78 2.13
CA ARG A 147 -11.46 -1.42 2.55
C ARG A 147 -12.40 -0.48 3.33
N LEU A 148 -11.89 0.65 3.82
CA LEU A 148 -12.66 1.69 4.48
C LEU A 148 -13.32 2.69 3.51
N LEU A 149 -13.00 2.64 2.20
CA LEU A 149 -13.73 3.33 1.14
C LEU A 149 -14.86 2.47 0.58
N ARG A 150 -15.87 2.20 1.41
CA ARG A 150 -17.12 1.56 0.98
C ARG A 150 -18.23 2.58 0.82
N ALA A 151 -19.16 2.28 -0.09
CA ALA A 151 -20.41 3.02 -0.23
C ALA A 151 -21.09 3.13 1.16
N PRO A 152 -21.76 4.25 1.50
CA PRO A 152 -22.34 4.45 2.83
C PRO A 152 -23.19 3.28 3.33
N SER A 153 -23.98 2.65 2.44
CA SER A 153 -24.83 1.49 2.74
C SER A 153 -24.06 0.18 2.99
N GLN A 154 -22.79 0.12 2.64
CA GLN A 154 -21.94 -1.08 2.74
C GLN A 154 -20.87 -0.95 3.84
N ARG A 155 -20.90 0.10 4.65
CA ARG A 155 -19.98 0.28 5.78
C ARG A 155 -20.48 -0.52 6.97
N ASN A 156 -19.55 -1.05 7.77
CA ASN A 156 -19.87 -1.72 9.05
C ASN A 156 -20.86 -2.88 8.93
N ARG A 157 -20.85 -3.60 7.79
CA ARG A 157 -21.71 -4.77 7.58
C ARG A 157 -21.48 -5.81 8.69
N PRO A 158 -22.49 -6.61 9.03
CA PRO A 158 -22.33 -7.74 9.94
C PRO A 158 -21.22 -8.69 9.46
N PRO A 159 -20.56 -9.42 10.37
CA PRO A 159 -19.46 -10.33 10.03
C PRO A 159 -19.82 -11.36 8.93
N ALA A 160 -21.04 -11.89 8.94
CA ALA A 160 -21.50 -12.82 7.90
C ALA A 160 -21.59 -12.20 6.49
N GLU A 161 -21.52 -10.87 6.38
CA GLU A 161 -21.76 -10.11 5.16
C GLU A 161 -20.59 -9.19 4.75
N ASP A 162 -19.56 -9.08 5.58
CA ASP A 162 -18.48 -8.11 5.38
C ASP A 162 -17.45 -8.53 4.31
N GLY A 163 -17.50 -9.81 3.89
CA GLY A 163 -16.58 -10.41 2.93
C GLY A 163 -15.17 -10.63 3.49
N ILE A 164 -15.03 -10.64 4.82
CA ILE A 164 -13.80 -10.89 5.57
C ILE A 164 -13.95 -12.18 6.38
N HIS A 165 -15.09 -12.39 7.02
CA HIS A 165 -15.36 -13.59 7.80
C HIS A 165 -16.01 -14.69 6.96
N ASP A 166 -15.77 -15.94 7.35
CA ASP A 166 -16.46 -17.09 6.76
C ASP A 166 -17.93 -17.08 7.17
N ALA A 167 -18.80 -16.78 6.21
CA ALA A 167 -20.24 -16.70 6.41
C ALA A 167 -20.89 -18.05 6.73
N THR A 168 -20.21 -19.16 6.44
CA THR A 168 -20.72 -20.52 6.70
C THR A 168 -20.40 -21.03 8.10
N ASN A 169 -19.56 -20.30 8.84
CA ASN A 169 -19.17 -20.66 10.20
C ASN A 169 -20.20 -20.14 11.21
N ASP A 170 -20.77 -21.02 12.03
CA ASP A 170 -21.73 -20.66 13.09
C ASP A 170 -21.16 -19.60 14.05
N GLY A 171 -19.86 -19.66 14.32
CA GLY A 171 -19.17 -18.69 15.16
C GLY A 171 -19.19 -17.26 14.58
N THR A 172 -19.29 -17.11 13.26
CA THR A 172 -19.40 -15.79 12.61
C THR A 172 -20.74 -15.13 12.94
N LEU A 173 -21.81 -15.91 13.06
CA LEU A 173 -23.14 -15.38 13.40
C LEU A 173 -23.25 -14.97 14.87
N ALA A 174 -22.40 -15.52 15.74
CA ALA A 174 -22.34 -15.14 17.15
C ALA A 174 -21.62 -13.79 17.39
N LEU A 175 -20.88 -13.27 16.41
CA LEU A 175 -20.15 -12.02 16.55
C LEU A 175 -21.09 -10.81 16.50
N GLN A 176 -20.90 -9.86 17.41
CA GLN A 176 -21.69 -8.63 17.45
C GLN A 176 -21.49 -7.80 16.18
N PRO A 177 -22.57 -7.33 15.51
CA PRO A 177 -22.46 -6.46 14.35
C PRO A 177 -21.73 -5.13 14.69
N PRO A 178 -20.82 -4.65 13.82
CA PRO A 178 -20.09 -3.42 14.08
C PRO A 178 -21.01 -2.20 14.24
N LEU A 179 -22.09 -2.10 13.45
CA LEU A 179 -23.06 -1.01 13.58
C LEU A 179 -23.71 -0.92 14.96
N ALA A 180 -23.96 -2.07 15.62
CA ALA A 180 -24.49 -2.09 16.98
C ALA A 180 -23.42 -1.67 18.00
N SER A 181 -22.19 -2.15 17.80
CA SER A 181 -21.06 -1.84 18.70
C SER A 181 -20.65 -0.36 18.66
N PHE A 182 -20.83 0.30 17.52
CA PHE A 182 -20.34 1.68 17.30
C PHE A 182 -21.38 2.77 17.58
N GLN A 183 -22.59 2.43 18.02
CA GLN A 183 -23.69 3.41 18.16
C GLN A 183 -23.35 4.56 19.10
N GLU A 184 -22.68 4.25 20.21
CA GLU A 184 -22.32 5.19 21.28
C GLU A 184 -20.94 5.84 21.08
N LEU A 185 -20.24 5.48 20.00
CA LEU A 185 -18.91 6.03 19.73
C LEU A 185 -19.01 7.37 18.98
N PRO A 186 -18.09 8.31 19.27
CA PRO A 186 -17.97 9.55 18.51
C PRO A 186 -17.88 9.31 17.00
N ARG A 187 -18.65 10.10 16.24
CA ARG A 187 -18.74 9.95 14.78
C ARG A 187 -17.65 10.71 14.04
N SER A 188 -17.21 10.13 12.93
CA SER A 188 -16.35 10.76 11.93
C SER A 188 -17.03 10.76 10.55
N ASN A 189 -16.62 11.67 9.66
CA ASN A 189 -17.02 11.65 8.26
C ASN A 189 -16.19 10.66 7.41
N ALA A 190 -15.07 10.19 7.96
CA ALA A 190 -14.13 9.31 7.28
C ALA A 190 -14.40 7.82 7.57
N GLY A 191 -13.95 6.96 6.65
CA GLY A 191 -13.87 5.51 6.84
C GLY A 191 -15.15 4.85 7.36
N ASN A 192 -15.03 4.15 8.50
CA ASN A 192 -16.12 3.44 9.17
C ASN A 192 -17.06 4.35 9.99
N ARG A 193 -16.90 5.68 9.89
CA ARG A 193 -17.65 6.71 10.63
C ARG A 193 -17.43 6.72 12.14
N VAL A 194 -16.37 6.10 12.63
CA VAL A 194 -15.96 6.19 14.03
C VAL A 194 -14.72 7.07 14.14
N ASP A 195 -14.75 8.02 15.06
CA ASP A 195 -13.54 8.74 15.48
C ASP A 195 -12.88 7.97 16.63
N TRP A 196 -11.96 7.08 16.26
CA TRP A 196 -11.25 6.22 17.22
C TRP A 196 -10.35 7.02 18.18
N VAL A 197 -9.73 8.11 17.70
CA VAL A 197 -8.87 8.96 18.54
C VAL A 197 -9.69 9.69 19.59
N LYS A 198 -10.86 10.23 19.19
CA LYS A 198 -11.79 10.85 20.14
C LYS A 198 -12.37 9.82 21.11
N SER A 199 -12.69 8.62 20.62
CA SER A 199 -13.19 7.51 21.46
C SER A 199 -12.20 7.14 22.58
N MET A 200 -10.90 7.05 22.25
CA MET A 200 -9.83 6.84 23.24
C MET A 200 -9.75 7.99 24.24
N ARG A 201 -9.72 9.24 23.75
CA ARG A 201 -9.57 10.44 24.59
C ARG A 201 -10.72 10.63 25.56
N GLU A 202 -11.93 10.27 25.15
CA GLU A 202 -13.15 10.36 25.97
C GLU A 202 -13.39 9.09 26.81
N ASN A 203 -12.43 8.16 26.83
CA ASN A 203 -12.52 6.87 27.55
C ASN A 203 -13.77 6.05 27.17
N LYS A 204 -14.26 6.19 25.93
CA LYS A 204 -15.37 5.38 25.39
C LYS A 204 -14.94 3.96 25.05
N ILE A 205 -13.64 3.76 24.87
CA ILE A 205 -12.99 2.46 24.71
C ILE A 205 -11.78 2.39 25.62
N ALA A 206 -11.48 1.19 26.10
CA ALA A 206 -10.32 0.90 26.94
C ALA A 206 -9.57 -0.30 26.35
N PRO A 207 -8.76 -0.10 25.30
CA PRO A 207 -8.01 -1.19 24.71
C PRO A 207 -6.96 -1.70 25.69
N ARG A 208 -6.73 -3.00 25.65
CA ARG A 208 -5.67 -3.64 26.42
C ARG A 208 -4.33 -3.39 25.73
N ALA A 209 -3.31 -3.06 26.51
CA ALA A 209 -1.94 -2.92 26.01
C ALA A 209 -1.26 -4.27 25.77
N ASP A 210 -1.60 -5.28 26.58
CA ASP A 210 -1.14 -6.65 26.40
C ASP A 210 -2.33 -7.64 26.37
N ARG A 211 -2.11 -8.79 25.72
CA ARG A 211 -3.13 -9.83 25.58
C ARG A 211 -3.35 -10.64 26.86
N LEU A 212 -2.30 -10.84 27.66
CA LEU A 212 -2.23 -11.76 28.78
C LEU A 212 -2.15 -11.04 30.14
N ASP A 213 -1.44 -9.91 30.20
CA ASP A 213 -1.25 -9.14 31.43
C ASP A 213 -2.01 -7.80 31.38
N ASP A 214 -3.00 -7.64 32.24
CA ASP A 214 -3.81 -6.42 32.34
C ASP A 214 -3.10 -5.26 33.05
N LYS A 215 -1.94 -5.51 33.66
CA LYS A 215 -1.14 -4.51 34.36
C LYS A 215 -0.17 -3.77 33.45
N VAL A 216 0.14 -4.34 32.28
CA VAL A 216 1.01 -3.70 31.30
C VAL A 216 0.34 -2.43 30.81
N GLN A 217 1.05 -1.32 30.91
CA GLN A 217 0.59 -0.02 30.43
C GLN A 217 1.15 0.25 29.03
N PRO A 218 0.41 0.93 28.16
CA PRO A 218 0.89 1.30 26.84
C PRO A 218 2.06 2.28 26.96
N MET A 219 3.11 2.05 26.19
CA MET A 219 4.22 2.99 26.07
C MET A 219 3.81 4.13 25.14
N VAL A 220 3.26 5.21 25.70
CA VAL A 220 2.85 6.37 24.91
C VAL A 220 4.01 7.33 24.72
N MET A 221 4.30 7.67 23.47
CA MET A 221 5.32 8.67 23.11
C MET A 221 4.67 9.90 22.49
N ASP A 222 4.81 11.05 23.15
CA ASP A 222 4.28 12.32 22.67
C ASP A 222 5.30 13.10 21.83
N LEU A 223 5.46 12.66 20.58
CA LEU A 223 6.36 13.30 19.61
C LEU A 223 5.72 13.38 18.23
N ASN A 224 5.79 14.58 17.63
CA ASN A 224 5.37 14.79 16.26
C ASN A 224 6.56 14.75 15.31
N ILE A 225 6.49 13.88 14.30
CA ILE A 225 7.39 13.90 13.15
C ILE A 225 6.72 14.69 12.04
N VAL A 226 7.35 15.78 11.62
CA VAL A 226 6.89 16.57 10.49
C VAL A 226 7.66 16.15 9.25
N ARG A 227 6.93 15.84 8.18
CA ARG A 227 7.49 15.55 6.87
C ARG A 227 7.13 16.65 5.90
N GLU A 228 8.16 17.34 5.44
CA GLU A 228 8.03 18.35 4.40
C GLU A 228 7.65 17.69 3.08
N VAL A 229 6.67 18.25 2.40
CA VAL A 229 6.23 17.78 1.08
C VAL A 229 6.63 18.77 0.01
N LYS A 230 7.13 18.28 -1.12
CA LYS A 230 7.40 19.14 -2.28
C LYS A 230 6.07 19.44 -2.98
N GLY A 231 5.68 20.72 -3.07
CA GLY A 231 4.43 21.15 -3.71
C GLY A 231 3.62 22.17 -2.89
N SER A 232 2.35 22.36 -3.25
CA SER A 232 1.44 23.35 -2.62
C SER A 232 0.69 22.80 -1.40
N MET A 233 0.62 21.48 -1.24
CA MET A 233 -0.06 20.87 -0.09
C MET A 233 0.68 21.19 1.23
N PRO A 234 -0.03 21.31 2.36
CA PRO A 234 0.58 21.44 3.69
C PRO A 234 1.56 20.30 4.01
N ASP A 235 2.44 20.47 4.97
CA ASP A 235 3.32 19.41 5.44
C ASP A 235 2.54 18.33 6.20
N VAL A 236 3.08 17.12 6.16
CA VAL A 236 2.45 15.96 6.79
C VAL A 236 2.94 15.84 8.23
N VAL A 237 2.01 15.68 9.16
CA VAL A 237 2.34 15.42 10.58
C VAL A 237 2.02 13.98 10.90
N TYR A 238 3.01 13.28 11.44
CA TYR A 238 2.85 11.98 12.07
C TYR A 238 3.01 12.12 13.59
N PRO A 239 1.91 12.01 14.35
CA PRO A 239 1.99 12.11 15.79
C PRO A 239 2.15 10.72 16.43
N HIS A 240 3.25 10.48 17.15
CA HIS A 240 3.46 9.20 17.81
C HIS A 240 2.41 8.93 18.88
N LYS A 241 1.88 9.95 19.55
CA LYS A 241 0.93 9.79 20.67
C LYS A 241 -0.27 8.93 20.27
N GLN A 242 -0.99 9.34 19.23
CA GLN A 242 -2.19 8.62 18.78
C GLN A 242 -1.89 7.25 18.18
N HIS A 243 -0.66 7.01 17.74
CA HIS A 243 -0.25 5.70 17.23
C HIS A 243 0.19 4.76 18.37
N THR A 244 0.82 5.30 19.42
CA THR A 244 1.37 4.55 20.56
C THR A 244 0.41 4.41 21.75
N GLU A 245 -0.73 5.10 21.70
CA GLU A 245 -1.84 4.90 22.65
C GLU A 245 -2.43 3.48 22.59
N TRP A 246 -2.26 2.77 21.48
CA TRP A 246 -2.74 1.39 21.31
C TRP A 246 -1.74 0.48 20.58
N LEU A 247 -0.80 1.01 19.79
CA LEU A 247 0.19 0.17 19.10
C LEU A 247 1.52 0.17 19.85
N ASP A 248 2.24 -0.94 19.72
CA ASP A 248 3.61 -1.09 20.19
C ASP A 248 4.62 -0.60 19.13
N CYS A 249 5.81 -0.23 19.57
CA CYS A 249 6.91 0.20 18.70
C CYS A 249 7.21 -0.83 17.60
N SER A 250 7.10 -2.13 17.90
CA SER A 250 7.35 -3.23 16.98
C SER A 250 6.32 -3.33 15.84
N ASN A 251 5.14 -2.74 15.98
CA ASN A 251 4.17 -2.66 14.89
C ASN A 251 4.68 -1.81 13.71
N CYS A 252 5.63 -0.91 13.98
CA CYS A 252 6.12 0.07 13.01
C CYS A 252 7.61 -0.13 12.69
N HIS A 253 8.43 -0.37 13.71
CA HIS A 253 9.89 -0.41 13.59
C HIS A 253 10.45 -1.81 13.76
N PRO A 254 11.53 -2.16 13.01
CA PRO A 254 12.14 -1.39 11.91
C PRO A 254 11.50 -1.66 10.54
N ALA A 255 10.47 -2.53 10.49
CA ALA A 255 9.98 -3.12 9.25
C ALA A 255 9.31 -2.11 8.31
N ILE A 256 8.46 -1.23 8.84
CA ILE A 256 7.73 -0.22 8.04
C ILE A 256 8.52 1.07 7.99
N PHE A 257 9.08 1.48 9.14
CA PHE A 257 9.87 2.69 9.27
C PHE A 257 11.22 2.37 9.92
N LYS A 258 12.28 3.00 9.45
CA LYS A 258 13.58 3.02 10.10
C LYS A 258 13.61 4.18 11.10
N PRO A 259 13.98 3.98 12.38
CA PRO A 259 14.03 5.04 13.39
C PRO A 259 15.26 5.94 13.20
N GLN A 260 15.44 6.48 11.99
CA GLN A 260 16.57 7.31 11.60
C GLN A 260 16.08 8.44 10.70
N LYS A 261 16.51 9.67 11.00
CA LYS A 261 16.17 10.87 10.23
C LYS A 261 16.60 10.70 8.76
N GLY A 262 15.69 10.95 7.83
CA GLY A 262 15.95 10.87 6.39
C GLY A 262 16.01 9.45 5.80
N ALA A 263 15.97 8.39 6.62
CA ALA A 263 16.06 7.01 6.15
C ALA A 263 14.79 6.48 5.49
N ASN A 264 13.64 7.16 5.68
CA ASN A 264 12.34 6.74 5.16
C ASN A 264 11.94 7.59 3.95
N GLN A 265 12.03 7.01 2.76
CA GLN A 265 11.59 7.64 1.51
C GLN A 265 10.14 7.24 1.23
N ILE A 266 9.20 8.15 1.50
CA ILE A 266 7.77 7.91 1.37
C ILE A 266 7.24 8.74 0.20
N SER A 267 6.37 8.17 -0.63
CA SER A 267 5.66 8.88 -1.69
C SER A 267 4.15 8.60 -1.58
N MET A 268 3.31 9.42 -2.22
CA MET A 268 1.89 9.09 -2.29
C MET A 268 1.65 7.79 -3.06
N ALA A 269 2.49 7.49 -4.06
CA ALA A 269 2.43 6.23 -4.79
C ALA A 269 2.68 5.02 -3.88
N SER A 270 3.73 5.06 -3.03
CA SER A 270 4.03 3.97 -2.11
C SER A 270 2.92 3.79 -1.07
N ILE A 271 2.32 4.89 -0.59
CA ILE A 271 1.16 4.83 0.31
C ILE A 271 -0.04 4.14 -0.36
N LEU A 272 -0.35 4.46 -1.63
CA LEU A 272 -1.46 3.84 -2.36
C LEU A 272 -1.21 2.36 -2.71
N LEU A 273 0.05 1.95 -2.79
CA LEU A 273 0.46 0.55 -2.93
C LEU A 273 0.46 -0.21 -1.59
N GLY A 274 0.20 0.48 -0.49
CA GLY A 274 0.10 -0.09 0.84
C GLY A 274 1.41 -0.27 1.60
N GLU A 275 2.40 0.53 1.23
CA GLU A 275 3.66 0.66 1.94
C GLU A 275 3.64 1.88 2.87
N ALA A 276 4.59 1.95 3.81
CA ALA A 276 4.72 3.04 4.77
C ALA A 276 3.39 3.33 5.50
N CYS A 277 2.88 4.56 5.42
CA CYS A 277 1.59 4.94 6.03
C CYS A 277 0.43 4.10 5.48
N GLY A 278 0.54 3.62 4.24
CA GLY A 278 -0.48 2.80 3.60
C GLY A 278 -0.72 1.48 4.31
N VAL A 279 0.28 0.91 5.00
CA VAL A 279 0.12 -0.37 5.73
C VAL A 279 -1.10 -0.32 6.66
N CYS A 280 -1.37 0.86 7.24
CA CYS A 280 -2.48 1.09 8.16
C CYS A 280 -3.63 1.92 7.58
N HIS A 281 -3.34 3.02 6.87
CA HIS A 281 -4.37 3.93 6.35
C HIS A 281 -5.18 3.29 5.20
N GLY A 282 -6.49 3.23 5.37
CA GLY A 282 -7.42 2.53 4.47
C GLY A 282 -7.78 1.10 4.91
N LYS A 283 -7.06 0.55 5.88
CA LYS A 283 -7.34 -0.76 6.49
C LYS A 283 -7.81 -0.64 7.93
N VAL A 284 -7.00 -0.03 8.79
CA VAL A 284 -7.22 0.10 10.23
C VAL A 284 -7.35 1.56 10.66
N ALA A 285 -6.73 2.48 9.92
CA ALA A 285 -6.87 3.92 10.10
C ALA A 285 -7.65 4.55 8.93
N PHE A 286 -8.03 5.82 9.07
CA PHE A 286 -8.86 6.53 8.10
C PHE A 286 -8.38 6.38 6.63
N PRO A 287 -9.29 6.44 5.64
CA PRO A 287 -8.96 6.31 4.23
C PRO A 287 -7.95 7.35 3.72
N VAL A 288 -7.10 6.94 2.77
CA VAL A 288 -6.11 7.84 2.13
C VAL A 288 -6.75 9.00 1.34
N SER A 289 -8.07 8.98 1.09
CA SER A 289 -8.80 10.10 0.49
C SER A 289 -8.91 11.33 1.40
N GLU A 290 -8.67 11.18 2.71
CA GLU A 290 -8.78 12.27 3.69
C GLU A 290 -7.50 13.10 3.77
N CYS A 291 -7.18 13.81 2.68
CA CYS A 291 -5.88 14.48 2.50
C CYS A 291 -5.49 15.38 3.69
N ARG A 292 -6.45 16.12 4.26
CA ARG A 292 -6.20 17.09 5.35
C ARG A 292 -5.90 16.46 6.70
N LEU A 293 -6.26 15.19 6.91
CA LEU A 293 -5.90 14.49 8.14
C LEU A 293 -4.40 14.18 8.19
N CYS A 294 -3.78 13.96 7.04
CA CYS A 294 -2.32 13.81 6.91
C CYS A 294 -1.63 15.17 6.77
N HIS A 295 -2.08 15.98 5.82
CA HIS A 295 -1.52 17.30 5.48
C HIS A 295 -2.08 18.38 6.43
N SER A 296 -1.71 18.29 7.69
CA SER A 296 -2.29 19.07 8.79
C SER A 296 -1.43 20.24 9.25
N LYS A 297 -0.15 20.31 8.85
CA LYS A 297 0.73 21.44 9.18
C LYS A 297 0.85 22.39 8.00
N ALA A 298 0.26 23.58 8.13
CA ALA A 298 0.41 24.62 7.12
C ALA A 298 1.89 24.93 6.85
N LYS A 299 2.20 25.18 5.58
CA LYS A 299 3.53 25.66 5.19
C LYS A 299 3.71 27.11 5.62
N PRO A 300 4.93 27.52 5.99
CA PRO A 300 5.22 28.94 6.10
C PRO A 300 4.96 29.58 4.74
N VAL A 301 4.12 30.62 4.72
CA VAL A 301 3.98 31.46 3.53
C VAL A 301 5.36 32.08 3.31
N ALA A 302 5.97 31.84 2.15
CA ALA A 302 7.21 32.50 1.79
C ALA A 302 6.96 34.01 1.92
N ALA A 303 7.63 34.64 2.88
CA ALA A 303 7.50 36.07 3.09
C ALA A 303 7.81 36.75 1.75
N THR A 304 6.80 37.40 1.18
CA THR A 304 6.98 38.26 0.02
C THR A 304 7.93 39.38 0.44
N ALA A 305 9.20 39.25 0.08
CA ALA A 305 10.11 40.37 0.04
C ALA A 305 9.54 41.39 -0.95
N GLY A 306 9.05 42.52 -0.44
CA GLY A 306 8.64 43.64 -1.29
C GLY A 306 7.41 44.39 -0.83
N ALA A 307 7.56 45.21 0.22
CA ALA A 307 6.97 46.54 0.32
C ALA A 307 7.57 47.21 1.57
N ALA A 308 8.64 47.98 1.38
CA ALA A 308 9.07 48.95 2.38
C ALA A 308 7.94 50.00 2.54
N PRO A 309 7.57 50.40 3.77
CA PRO A 309 6.65 51.51 3.94
C PRO A 309 7.33 52.79 3.46
N ALA A 310 6.68 53.50 2.53
CA ALA A 310 7.07 54.84 2.16
C ALA A 310 6.91 55.75 3.38
N GLU A 311 8.03 56.27 3.85
CA GLU A 311 8.13 57.32 4.86
C GLU A 311 7.41 58.56 4.33
N ALA A 312 6.30 58.93 4.97
CA ALA A 312 5.56 60.14 4.67
C ALA A 312 6.32 61.35 5.24
N ALA A 313 7.07 62.02 4.38
CA ALA A 313 7.57 63.36 4.62
C ALA A 313 6.44 64.38 4.39
N LYS A 314 5.73 64.77 5.46
CA LYS A 314 5.42 66.15 5.88
C LYS A 314 4.35 66.18 6.97
#